data_AF-A0A6N2KV55-F1
#
_entry.id   AF-A0A6N2KV55-F1
#
_cell.length_a   1.000
_cell.length_b   1.000
_cell.length_c   1.000
_cell.angle_alpha   90.00
_cell.angle_beta   90.00
_cell.angle_gamma   90.00
#
_symmetry.space_group_name_H-M   'P 1'
#
loop_
_entity.id
_entity.type
_entity.pdbx_description
1 polymer ?
#
loop_
_entity_poly.entity_id
_entity_poly.type
_entity_poly.pdbx_seq_one_letter_code
_entity_poly.pdbx_strand_id
1 'polypeptide(L)' 'MHNLLRDMGREIIHKESPDHPGKRSRIWQREDAWNVLSKQMGCRRLKTLPQSICDAKSLEILNISECSQLE' A
#
# COMPACT_ATOMS: atom_id res chain seq x y z
N MET A 1 -4.39 -22.74 -7.81
CA MET A 1 -2.93 -22.54 -7.69
C MET A 1 -2.47 -21.09 -7.87
N HIS A 2 -3.18 -20.23 -8.62
CA HIS A 2 -2.86 -18.78 -8.67
C HIS A 2 -3.04 -18.03 -7.34
N ASN A 3 -3.98 -18.47 -6.49
CA ASN A 3 -4.26 -17.83 -5.20
C ASN A 3 -3.14 -18.08 -4.19
N LEU A 4 -2.59 -19.30 -4.13
CA LEU A 4 -1.52 -19.64 -3.19
C LEU A 4 -0.26 -18.79 -3.42
N LEU A 5 0.20 -18.67 -4.67
CA LEU A 5 1.35 -17.82 -4.99
C LEU A 5 1.08 -16.34 -4.67
N ARG A 6 -0.16 -15.88 -4.88
CA ARG A 6 -0.59 -14.53 -4.53
C ARG A 6 -0.57 -14.31 -3.01
N ASP A 7 -1.07 -15.27 -2.24
CA ASP A 7 -1.15 -15.19 -0.78
C ASP A 7 0.25 -15.26 -0.15
N MET A 8 1.13 -16.12 -0.67
CA MET A 8 2.54 -16.15 -0.28
C MET A 8 3.24 -14.82 -0.59
N GLY A 9 3.01 -14.25 -1.78
CA GLY A 9 3.56 -12.94 -2.14
C GLY A 9 3.07 -11.83 -1.20
N ARG A 10 1.79 -11.86 -0.81
CA ARG A 10 1.21 -10.94 0.17
C ARG A 10 1.83 -11.11 1.55
N GLU A 11 2.04 -12.36 2.00
CA GLU A 11 2.71 -12.61 3.28
C GLU A 11 4.14 -12.08 3.31
N ILE A 12 4.91 -12.27 2.24
CA ILE A 12 6.29 -11.78 2.14
C ILE A 12 6.31 -10.27 2.33
N ILE A 13 5.45 -9.55 1.61
CA ILE A 13 5.39 -8.09 1.68
C ILE A 13 4.80 -7.62 3.02
N HIS A 14 3.86 -8.36 3.62
CA HIS A 14 3.36 -8.07 4.96
C HIS A 14 4.48 -8.20 6.02
N LYS A 15 5.34 -9.21 5.90
CA LYS A 15 6.50 -9.43 6.77
C LYS A 15 7.58 -8.35 6.63
N GLU A 16 7.62 -7.58 5.54
CA GLU A 16 8.52 -6.42 5.43
C GLU A 16 8.25 -5.39 6.54
N SER A 17 6.98 -5.19 6.91
CA SER A 17 6.59 -4.37 8.05
C SER A 17 5.16 -4.68 8.49
N PRO A 18 4.97 -5.54 9.50
CA PRO A 18 3.65 -5.96 9.94
C PRO A 18 2.77 -4.79 10.41
N ASP A 19 3.35 -3.90 11.22
CA ASP A 19 2.59 -2.82 11.87
C ASP A 19 2.60 -1.50 11.08
N HIS A 20 3.52 -1.33 10.12
CA HIS A 20 3.70 -0.07 9.40
C HIS A 20 3.55 -0.28 7.89
N PRO A 21 2.31 -0.29 7.36
CA PRO A 21 2.06 -0.55 5.93
C PRO A 21 2.80 0.41 4.99
N GLY A 22 3.07 1.65 5.41
CA GLY A 22 3.82 2.64 4.62
C GLY A 22 5.29 2.31 4.39
N LYS A 23 5.85 1.39 5.20
CA LYS A 23 7.23 0.89 5.05
C LYS A 23 7.32 -0.34 4.13
N ARG A 24 6.19 -0.86 3.65
CA ARG A 24 6.16 -2.00 2.72
C ARG A 24 6.40 -1.54 1.28
N SER A 25 6.95 -2.41 0.46
CA SER A 25 7.20 -2.17 -0.96
C SER A 25 5.91 -2.04 -1.79
N ARG A 26 4.85 -2.75 -1.37
CA ARG A 26 3.51 -2.75 -2.00
C ARG A 26 2.42 -2.86 -0.95
N ILE A 27 1.24 -2.34 -1.28
CA ILE A 27 0.03 -2.40 -0.46
C ILE A 27 -1.12 -2.91 -1.35
N TRP A 28 -2.01 -3.74 -0.79
CA TRP A 28 -3.20 -4.26 -1.49
C TRP A 28 -4.49 -4.13 -0.70
N GLN A 29 -4.41 -3.90 0.62
CA GLN A 29 -5.59 -3.66 1.44
C GLN A 29 -6.02 -2.20 1.31
N ARG A 30 -7.32 -1.97 1.17
CA ARG A 30 -7.88 -0.64 0.98
C ARG A 30 -7.64 0.24 2.19
N GLU A 31 -7.77 -0.33 3.39
CA GLU A 31 -7.59 0.33 4.67
C GLU A 31 -6.14 0.73 4.89
N ASP A 32 -5.20 -0.15 4.54
CA ASP A 32 -3.77 0.16 4.57
C ASP A 32 -3.41 1.25 3.56
N ALA A 33 -3.94 1.16 2.33
CA ALA A 33 -3.70 2.15 1.28
C ALA A 33 -4.24 3.52 1.71
N TRP A 34 -5.44 3.56 2.26
CA TRP A 34 -6.01 4.75 2.87
C TRP A 34 -5.10 5.34 3.94
N ASN A 35 -4.72 4.51 4.92
CA ASN A 35 -3.92 4.97 6.06
C ASN A 35 -2.56 5.53 5.61
N VAL A 36 -1.93 4.93 4.61
CA VAL A 36 -0.65 5.39 4.08
C VAL A 36 -0.78 6.68 3.27
N LEU A 37 -1.80 6.76 2.40
CA LEU A 37 -1.99 7.87 1.46
C LEU A 37 -2.70 9.09 2.07
N SER A 38 -3.50 8.88 3.13
CA SER A 38 -4.26 9.94 3.82
C SER A 38 -3.52 10.49 5.05
N LYS A 39 -2.78 9.67 5.81
CA LYS A 39 -2.22 10.07 7.13
C LYS A 39 -0.72 10.42 7.14
N GLN A 40 -0.10 10.76 6.02
CA GLN A 40 1.36 11.03 5.95
C GLN A 40 2.21 9.92 6.61
N MET A 41 1.74 8.66 6.69
CA MET A 41 2.50 7.58 7.32
C MET A 41 3.73 7.12 6.50
N GLY A 42 4.07 7.89 5.47
CA GLY A 42 5.18 7.65 4.56
C GLY A 42 4.84 6.59 3.52
N CYS A 43 5.11 6.90 2.26
CA CYS A 43 4.99 5.96 1.14
C CYS A 43 6.31 5.87 0.35
N ARG A 44 7.43 6.23 0.98
CA ARG A 44 8.76 6.26 0.36
C ARG A 44 9.19 4.96 -0.28
N ARG A 45 8.72 3.82 0.24
CA ARG A 45 9.04 2.48 -0.28
C ARG A 45 7.96 1.94 -1.21
N LEU A 46 6.82 2.61 -1.31
CA LEU A 46 5.70 2.16 -2.13
C LEU A 46 6.08 2.34 -3.61
N LYS A 47 6.09 1.23 -4.34
CA LYS A 47 6.45 1.23 -5.77
C LYS A 47 5.25 1.35 -6.71
N THR A 48 4.08 0.94 -6.26
CA THR A 48 2.86 0.89 -7.09
C THR A 48 1.63 1.26 -6.27
N LEU A 49 0.69 1.97 -6.88
CA LEU A 49 -0.61 2.26 -6.29
C LEU A 49 -1.56 1.07 -6.49
N PRO A 50 -2.22 0.58 -5.42
CA PRO A 50 -3.24 -0.46 -5.57
C PRO A 50 -4.48 0.04 -6.32
N GLN A 51 -5.00 -0.79 -7.23
CA GLN A 51 -6.22 -0.49 -7.99
C GLN A 51 -7.45 -0.24 -7.10
N SER A 52 -7.49 -0.83 -5.90
CA SER A 52 -8.56 -0.65 -4.92
C SER A 52 -8.66 0.78 -4.37
N ILE A 53 -7.70 1.66 -4.66
CA ILE A 53 -7.80 3.10 -4.34
C ILE A 53 -8.89 3.77 -5.18
N CYS A 54 -9.10 3.33 -6.43
CA CYS A 54 -10.16 3.88 -7.28
C CYS A 54 -11.56 3.67 -6.68
N ASP A 55 -11.71 2.66 -5.81
CA ASP A 55 -12.96 2.36 -5.13
C ASP A 55 -13.10 3.08 -3.77
N ALA A 56 -12.07 3.82 -3.34
CA ALA A 56 -12.00 4.50 -2.06
C ALA A 56 -12.85 5.79 -2.06
N LYS A 57 -14.17 5.65 -1.94
CA LYS A 57 -15.17 6.75 -1.96
C LYS A 57 -14.96 7.87 -0.93
N SER A 58 -14.21 7.62 0.14
CA SER A 58 -13.98 8.62 1.17
C SER A 58 -12.66 9.39 0.94
N LEU A 59 -11.81 8.97 -0.01
CA LEU A 59 -10.42 9.43 -0.08
C LEU A 59 -10.41 10.81 -0.72
N GLU A 60 -10.54 11.84 0.10
CA GLU A 60 -10.59 13.24 -0.35
C GLU A 60 -9.21 13.81 -0.68
N ILE A 61 -8.16 13.28 -0.03
CA ILE A 61 -6.79 13.75 -0.20
C ILE A 61 -5.88 12.53 -0.47
N LEU A 62 -5.25 12.55 -1.65
CA LEU A 62 -4.20 11.62 -2.04
C LEU A 62 -2.85 12.30 -1.87
N ASN A 63 -2.12 11.99 -0.79
CA ASN A 63 -0.77 12.52 -0.58
C ASN A 63 0.29 11.55 -1.09
N ILE A 64 0.92 11.91 -2.21
CA ILE A 64 2.04 11.17 -2.81
C ILE A 64 3.37 11.94 -2.76
N SER A 65 3.43 13.08 -2.06
CA SER A 65 4.63 13.94 -2.06
C SER A 65 5.86 13.25 -1.47
N GLU A 66 5.66 12.31 -0.54
CA GLU A 66 6.73 11.48 0.03
C GLU A 66 6.90 10.12 -0.67
N CYS A 67 6.19 9.83 -1.76
CA CYS A 67 6.29 8.55 -2.47
C CYS A 67 7.43 8.58 -3.50
N SER A 68 8.67 8.75 -3.06
CA SER A 68 9.83 8.93 -3.96
C SER A 68 10.19 7.71 -4.82
N GLN A 69 9.61 6.53 -4.55
CA GLN A 69 9.85 5.29 -5.31
C GLN A 69 8.63 4.86 -6.15
N LEU A 70 7.61 5.72 -6.24
CA LEU A 70 6.43 5.45 -7.06
C LEU A 70 6.79 5.72 -8.53
N GLU A 71 6.77 4.67 -9.36
CA GLU A 71 6.95 4.75 -10.82
C GLU A 71 5.66 5.16 -11.54
#